data_AF-A0A1Y5RFM4-F1
#
_entry.id   AF-A0A1Y5RFM4-F1
#
_cell.length_a   1.000
_cell.length_b   1.000
_cell.length_c   1.000
_cell.angle_alpha   90.00
_cell.angle_beta   90.00
_cell.angle_gamma   90.00
#
_symmetry.space_group_name_H-M   'P 1'
#
loop_
_entity.id
_entity.type
_entity.pdbx_description
1 polymer ?
#
loop_
_entity_poly.entity_id
_entity_poly.type
_entity_poly.pdbx_seq_one_letter_code
_entity_poly.pdbx_strand_id
1 'polypeptide(L)'
;MRTLTALGLAAAMTFGGGLASAQELIDKGMVHGWNLMVDPQFGDGCLIQTVYQDLSVVRMGYDMIGGRGYLTIFNQAWGDIENGKEYPVTFDMDGEKFDALATGIKDGKVSAAILFFEDRNFVNAIAKRKVMTVYGQNGQEVMAIDLKGTAKALDYARQCQNEMTGGG
;
A
#
# COMPACT_ATOMS: atom_id res chain seq x y z
N MET A 1 -13.96 -38.89 62.52
CA MET A 1 -14.64 -39.59 61.39
C MET A 1 -15.85 -38.75 61.02
N ARG A 2 -16.07 -38.15 59.84
CA ARG A 2 -15.68 -38.34 58.41
C ARG A 2 -15.75 -36.94 57.74
N THR A 3 -14.67 -36.42 57.13
CA THR A 3 -14.45 -36.17 55.66
C THR A 3 -15.57 -35.42 54.91
N LEU A 4 -15.34 -34.16 54.47
CA LEU A 4 -15.03 -33.66 53.09
C LEU A 4 -16.19 -33.85 52.08
N THR A 5 -16.62 -32.91 51.21
CA THR A 5 -15.87 -32.24 50.13
C THR A 5 -16.75 -31.17 49.42
N ALA A 6 -16.14 -30.13 48.86
CA ALA A 6 -16.70 -29.03 48.05
C ALA A 6 -16.96 -29.40 46.56
N LEU A 7 -17.54 -28.48 45.76
CA LEU A 7 -17.38 -28.22 44.29
C LEU A 7 -18.70 -27.63 43.75
N GLY A 8 -18.82 -26.44 43.13
CA GLY A 8 -17.88 -25.67 42.33
C GLY A 8 -18.36 -25.65 40.86
N LEU A 9 -19.27 -24.74 40.49
CA LEU A 9 -19.57 -24.44 39.07
C LEU A 9 -19.06 -23.04 38.74
N ALA A 10 -17.90 -22.98 38.08
CA ALA A 10 -17.42 -21.77 37.41
C ALA A 10 -17.41 -22.02 35.90
N ALA A 11 -18.04 -21.09 35.17
CA ALA A 11 -18.15 -21.06 33.72
C ALA A 11 -16.79 -20.86 33.04
N ALA A 12 -16.56 -21.54 31.92
CA ALA A 12 -15.45 -21.24 31.01
C ALA A 12 -16.03 -20.88 29.63
N MET A 13 -16.31 -19.60 29.40
CA MET A 13 -16.47 -19.05 28.07
C MET A 13 -15.07 -18.85 27.48
N THR A 14 -14.66 -19.76 26.60
CA THR A 14 -13.42 -19.59 25.82
C THR A 14 -13.66 -18.55 24.74
N PHE A 15 -13.23 -17.32 24.98
CA PHE A 15 -13.08 -16.30 23.95
C PHE A 15 -11.93 -16.71 23.01
N GLY A 16 -12.27 -17.31 21.88
CA GLY A 16 -11.36 -17.45 20.75
C GLY A 16 -11.22 -16.11 20.04
N GLY A 17 -10.38 -15.23 20.56
CA GLY A 17 -9.96 -14.02 19.86
C GLY A 17 -9.02 -14.42 18.72
N GLY A 18 -9.53 -14.51 17.49
CA GLY A 18 -8.68 -14.63 16.31
C GLY A 18 -7.84 -13.36 16.16
N LEU A 19 -6.53 -13.47 16.39
CA LEU A 19 -5.60 -12.43 15.97
C LEU A 19 -5.65 -12.37 14.44
N ALA A 20 -6.18 -11.27 13.89
CA ALA A 20 -6.02 -10.96 12.48
C ALA A 20 -4.54 -10.72 12.22
N SER A 21 -3.82 -11.74 11.77
CA SER A 21 -2.43 -11.59 11.34
C SER A 21 -2.45 -10.97 9.95
N ALA A 22 -1.95 -9.73 9.82
CA ALA A 22 -1.59 -9.22 8.51
C ALA A 22 -0.54 -10.16 7.90
N GLN A 23 -0.76 -10.64 6.68
CA GLN A 23 0.23 -11.47 6.00
C GLN A 23 1.41 -10.58 5.59
N GLU A 24 2.63 -11.03 5.87
CA GLU A 24 3.83 -10.29 5.51
C GLU A 24 4.03 -10.27 3.98
N LEU A 25 4.63 -9.17 3.49
CA LEU A 25 5.03 -9.07 2.09
C LEU A 25 6.13 -10.07 1.77
N ILE A 26 6.07 -10.67 0.58
CA ILE A 26 7.07 -11.61 0.10
C ILE A 26 8.08 -10.85 -0.76
N ASP A 27 9.31 -10.72 -0.26
CA ASP A 27 10.41 -10.07 -0.99
C ASP A 27 10.88 -10.92 -2.20
N LYS A 28 10.98 -10.28 -3.37
CA LYS A 28 11.49 -10.87 -4.62
C LYS A 28 12.81 -10.22 -5.06
N GLY A 29 13.36 -9.30 -4.28
CA GLY A 29 14.64 -8.63 -4.50
C GLY A 29 14.49 -7.20 -5.02
N MET A 30 15.63 -6.56 -5.30
CA MET A 30 15.70 -5.16 -5.71
C MET A 30 15.92 -5.01 -7.22
N VAL A 31 15.13 -4.15 -7.85
CA VAL A 31 15.19 -3.82 -9.28
C VAL A 31 15.21 -2.31 -9.47
N HIS A 32 16.28 -1.77 -10.06
CA HIS A 32 16.37 -0.36 -10.45
C HIS A 32 16.01 0.67 -9.34
N GLY A 33 16.39 0.39 -8.09
CA GLY A 33 16.12 1.29 -6.95
C GLY A 33 14.77 1.06 -6.26
N TRP A 34 14.04 0.01 -6.65
CA TRP A 34 12.77 -0.41 -6.07
C TRP A 34 12.86 -1.84 -5.57
N ASN A 35 12.25 -2.15 -4.43
CA ASN A 35 12.01 -3.52 -3.99
C ASN A 35 10.81 -4.09 -4.74
N LEU A 36 10.99 -5.24 -5.39
CA LEU A 36 9.93 -6.03 -5.99
C LEU A 36 9.38 -6.97 -4.93
N MET A 37 8.07 -6.95 -4.70
CA MET A 37 7.43 -7.78 -3.67
C MET A 37 6.09 -8.33 -4.16
N VAL A 38 5.56 -9.31 -3.43
CA VAL A 38 4.18 -9.80 -3.58
C VAL A 38 3.41 -9.50 -2.30
N ASP A 39 2.19 -9.01 -2.44
CA ASP A 39 1.27 -8.71 -1.34
C ASP A 39 0.12 -9.73 -1.30
N PRO A 40 0.17 -10.71 -0.38
CA PRO A 40 -0.92 -11.68 -0.21
C PRO A 40 -2.26 -11.01 0.16
N GLN A 41 -2.23 -9.84 0.81
CA GLN A 41 -3.46 -9.13 1.18
C GLN A 41 -4.18 -8.53 -0.03
N PHE A 42 -3.47 -8.37 -1.15
CA PHE A 42 -4.00 -7.93 -2.43
C PHE A 42 -4.12 -9.07 -3.44
N GLY A 43 -4.34 -10.30 -2.96
CA GLY A 43 -4.58 -11.47 -3.79
C GLY A 43 -3.35 -11.90 -4.57
N ASP A 44 -2.19 -11.91 -3.90
CA ASP A 44 -0.88 -12.16 -4.51
C ASP A 44 -0.53 -11.15 -5.62
N GLY A 45 -0.90 -9.89 -5.39
CA GLY A 45 -0.54 -8.77 -6.26
C GLY A 45 0.94 -8.43 -6.17
N CYS A 46 1.63 -8.40 -7.32
CA CYS A 46 3.00 -7.93 -7.39
C CYS A 46 3.06 -6.41 -7.28
N LEU A 47 4.12 -5.89 -6.66
CA LEU A 47 4.29 -4.46 -6.41
C LEU A 47 5.76 -4.06 -6.42
N ILE A 48 6.01 -2.77 -6.64
CA ILE A 48 7.28 -2.12 -6.38
C ILE A 48 7.13 -1.16 -5.21
N GLN A 49 8.12 -1.14 -4.31
CA GLN A 49 8.16 -0.23 -3.18
C GLN A 49 9.55 0.39 -3.04
N THR A 50 9.61 1.64 -2.58
CA THR A 50 10.86 2.23 -2.12
C THR A 50 10.63 3.03 -0.84
N VAL A 51 11.70 3.15 -0.04
CA VAL A 51 11.72 3.89 1.23
C VAL A 51 12.65 5.08 1.08
N TYR A 52 12.18 6.26 1.43
CA TYR A 52 12.92 7.52 1.34
C TYR A 52 13.58 7.89 2.68
N GLN A 53 14.47 8.89 2.63
CA GLN A 53 15.28 9.30 3.79
C GLN A 53 14.44 9.84 4.97
N ASP A 54 13.29 10.45 4.66
CA ASP A 54 12.30 10.93 5.64
C ASP A 54 11.38 9.81 6.16
N LEU A 55 11.71 8.55 5.86
CA LEU A 55 10.94 7.34 6.15
C LEU A 55 9.60 7.27 5.41
N SER A 56 9.38 8.12 4.40
CA SER A 56 8.25 7.97 3.50
C SER A 56 8.38 6.67 2.70
N VAL A 57 7.25 6.05 2.41
CA VAL A 57 7.19 4.84 1.60
C VAL A 57 6.26 5.07 0.43
N VAL A 58 6.73 4.77 -0.77
CA VAL A 58 5.90 4.76 -1.98
C VAL A 58 5.78 3.35 -2.48
N ARG A 59 4.54 2.91 -2.71
CA ARG A 59 4.19 1.57 -3.18
C ARG A 59 3.29 1.67 -4.40
N MET A 60 3.62 0.93 -5.46
CA MET A 60 2.80 0.82 -6.67
C MET A 60 2.66 -0.65 -7.04
N GLY A 61 1.45 -1.11 -7.33
CA GLY A 61 1.26 -2.52 -7.65
C GLY A 61 -0.14 -2.87 -8.15
N TYR A 62 -0.42 -4.17 -8.11
CA TYR A 62 -1.69 -4.75 -8.49
C TYR A 62 -2.52 -5.10 -7.26
N ASP A 63 -3.78 -4.71 -7.27
CA ASP A 63 -4.83 -5.22 -6.38
C ASP A 63 -5.60 -6.28 -7.16
N MET A 64 -5.24 -7.56 -6.99
CA MET A 64 -5.83 -8.67 -7.73
C MET A 64 -7.22 -9.03 -7.21
N ILE A 65 -7.55 -8.63 -5.98
CA ILE A 65 -8.90 -8.78 -5.42
C ILE A 65 -9.85 -7.81 -6.11
N GLY A 66 -9.42 -6.56 -6.28
CA GLY A 66 -10.18 -5.51 -6.94
C GLY A 66 -10.04 -5.46 -8.47
N GLY A 67 -9.13 -6.24 -9.06
CA GLY A 67 -8.87 -6.24 -10.50
C GLY A 67 -8.31 -4.92 -11.03
N ARG A 68 -7.52 -4.20 -10.23
CA ARG A 68 -7.10 -2.82 -10.48
C ARG A 68 -5.66 -2.55 -10.07
N GLY A 69 -5.09 -1.43 -10.50
CA GLY A 69 -3.80 -0.95 -10.00
C GLY A 69 -3.98 -0.07 -8.77
N TYR A 70 -2.90 0.12 -8.02
CA TYR A 70 -2.88 1.07 -6.91
C TYR A 70 -1.54 1.80 -6.77
N LEU A 71 -1.61 2.96 -6.12
CA LEU A 71 -0.48 3.75 -5.61
C LEU A 71 -0.78 4.08 -4.14
N THR A 72 0.14 3.74 -3.23
CA THR A 72 0.06 4.12 -1.83
C THR A 72 1.28 4.94 -1.45
N ILE A 73 1.04 6.04 -0.75
CA ILE A 73 2.09 6.91 -0.24
C ILE A 73 1.93 7.01 1.26
N PHE A 74 2.90 6.49 2.01
CA PHE A 74 3.01 6.64 3.45
C PHE A 74 3.91 7.86 3.74
N ASN A 75 3.37 8.89 4.38
CA ASN A 75 4.08 10.13 4.66
C ASN A 75 3.37 10.92 5.78
N GLN A 76 4.12 11.52 6.70
CA GLN A 76 3.54 12.27 7.83
C GLN A 76 2.90 13.61 7.41
N ALA A 77 3.32 14.21 6.29
CA ALA A 77 2.79 15.44 5.72
C ALA A 77 1.36 15.32 5.19
N TRP A 78 0.80 14.10 5.12
CA TRP A 78 -0.64 13.92 4.98
C TRP A 78 -1.43 14.58 6.12
N GLY A 79 -0.83 14.72 7.30
CA GLY A 79 -1.47 15.30 8.48
C GLY A 79 -2.56 14.40 9.04
N ASP A 80 -3.67 15.00 9.44
CA ASP A 80 -4.83 14.31 10.05
C ASP A 80 -5.76 13.71 8.99
N ILE A 81 -5.31 12.62 8.39
CA ILE A 81 -6.16 11.75 7.58
C ILE A 81 -6.87 10.70 8.44
N GLU A 82 -8.05 10.29 8.00
CA GLU A 82 -8.92 9.33 8.67
C GLU A 82 -9.04 8.05 7.82
N ASN A 83 -9.13 6.90 8.48
CA ASN A 83 -9.32 5.61 7.81
C ASN A 83 -10.61 5.59 6.97
N GLY A 84 -10.49 5.25 5.69
CA GLY A 84 -11.61 5.07 4.78
C GLY A 84 -12.21 6.36 4.22
N LYS A 85 -11.75 7.54 4.65
CA LYS A 85 -12.21 8.83 4.13
C LYS A 85 -11.46 9.19 2.86
N GLU A 86 -12.17 9.79 1.90
CA GLU A 86 -11.57 10.25 0.64
C GLU A 86 -11.10 11.69 0.74
N TYR A 87 -9.95 11.96 0.12
CA TYR A 87 -9.31 13.27 0.10
C TYR A 87 -8.90 13.62 -1.33
N PRO A 88 -9.14 14.87 -1.78
CA PRO A 88 -8.61 15.33 -3.05
C PRO A 88 -7.08 15.39 -2.98
N VAL A 89 -6.43 14.84 -3.99
CA VAL A 89 -4.98 14.85 -4.14
C VAL A 89 -4.63 15.22 -5.58
N THR A 90 -3.49 15.88 -5.75
CA THR A 90 -2.96 16.22 -7.08
C THR A 90 -1.59 15.61 -7.24
N PHE A 91 -1.39 14.89 -8.34
CA PHE A 91 -0.08 14.41 -8.79
C PHE A 91 0.38 15.29 -9.93
N ASP A 92 1.47 16.04 -9.73
CA ASP A 92 2.13 16.85 -10.75
C ASP A 92 3.35 16.09 -11.27
N MET A 93 3.32 15.73 -12.55
CA MET A 93 4.41 15.02 -13.21
C MET A 93 5.00 15.86 -14.32
N ASP A 94 6.09 16.55 -14.01
CA ASP A 94 6.78 17.51 -14.89
C ASP A 94 5.81 18.56 -15.52
N GLY A 95 4.81 19.03 -14.77
CA GLY A 95 3.82 20.03 -15.19
C GLY A 95 2.49 19.46 -15.71
N GLU A 96 2.40 18.14 -15.92
CA GLU A 96 1.13 17.45 -16.22
C GLU A 96 0.45 17.05 -14.91
N LYS A 97 -0.77 17.55 -14.67
CA LYS A 97 -1.49 17.36 -13.42
C LYS A 97 -2.58 16.30 -13.53
N PHE A 98 -2.65 15.45 -12.51
CA PHE A 98 -3.68 14.42 -12.35
C PHE A 98 -4.35 14.64 -11.00
N ASP A 99 -5.61 15.04 -11.01
CA ASP A 99 -6.42 15.16 -9.81
C ASP A 99 -7.15 13.84 -9.55
N ALA A 100 -7.15 13.40 -8.29
CA ALA A 100 -7.78 12.16 -7.90
C ALA A 100 -8.35 12.24 -6.47
N LEU A 101 -9.20 11.27 -6.13
CA LEU A 101 -9.61 11.01 -4.76
C LEU A 101 -8.79 9.83 -4.22
N ALA A 102 -8.04 10.06 -3.15
CA ALA A 102 -7.31 9.02 -2.46
C ALA A 102 -7.98 8.69 -1.12
N THR A 103 -8.01 7.42 -0.77
CA THR A 103 -8.56 6.95 0.51
C THR A 103 -7.49 7.02 1.60
N GLY A 104 -7.80 7.64 2.72
CA GLY A 104 -6.94 7.71 3.88
C GLY A 104 -6.79 6.37 4.58
N ILE A 105 -5.55 6.08 4.98
CA ILE A 105 -5.17 4.93 5.82
C ILE A 105 -4.34 5.48 6.98
N LYS A 106 -4.72 5.12 8.19
CA LYS A 106 -4.05 5.47 9.44
C LYS A 106 -3.84 4.21 10.26
N ASP A 107 -2.58 3.82 10.40
CA ASP A 107 -2.15 2.73 11.27
C ASP A 107 -1.21 3.28 12.33
N GLY A 108 -1.71 3.40 13.56
CA GLY A 108 -1.02 4.06 14.66
C GLY A 108 -0.64 5.51 14.30
N LYS A 109 0.67 5.76 14.16
CA LYS A 109 1.23 7.07 13.79
C LYS A 109 1.56 7.20 12.29
N VAL A 110 1.32 6.16 11.51
CA VAL A 110 1.61 6.13 10.08
C VAL A 110 0.38 6.59 9.33
N SER A 111 0.51 7.70 8.63
CA SER A 111 -0.50 8.22 7.70
C SER A 111 -0.13 7.81 6.28
N ALA A 112 -1.09 7.28 5.54
CA ALA A 112 -0.97 7.00 4.12
C ALA A 112 -2.23 7.35 3.34
N ALA A 113 -2.09 7.67 2.06
CA ALA A 113 -3.20 7.77 1.13
C ALA A 113 -3.02 6.72 0.02
N ILE A 114 -4.09 5.99 -0.28
CA ILE A 114 -4.12 5.02 -1.38
C ILE A 114 -5.04 5.49 -2.50
N LEU A 115 -4.53 5.44 -3.73
CA LEU A 115 -5.29 5.64 -4.95
C LEU A 115 -5.41 4.29 -5.66
N PHE A 116 -6.63 3.93 -6.06
CA PHE A 116 -6.87 2.82 -6.97
C PHE A 116 -7.22 3.34 -8.36
N PHE A 117 -6.77 2.66 -9.41
CA PHE A 117 -7.01 3.06 -10.79
C PHE A 117 -7.14 1.85 -11.72
N GLU A 118 -8.00 1.96 -12.73
CA GLU A 118 -8.21 0.93 -13.75
C GLU A 118 -7.55 1.30 -15.08
N ASP A 119 -7.55 2.59 -15.42
CA ASP A 119 -6.91 3.08 -16.64
C ASP A 119 -5.39 3.17 -16.47
N ARG A 120 -4.69 3.01 -17.59
CA ARG A 120 -3.23 2.95 -17.59
C ARG A 120 -2.57 4.31 -17.76
N ASN A 121 -3.31 5.39 -17.97
CA ASN A 121 -2.72 6.69 -18.31
C ASN A 121 -1.85 7.21 -17.16
N PHE A 122 -2.34 7.08 -15.93
CA PHE A 122 -1.62 7.49 -14.73
C PHE A 122 -0.26 6.78 -14.59
N VAL A 123 -0.24 5.44 -14.64
CA VAL A 123 1.01 4.66 -14.54
C VAL A 123 1.91 4.88 -15.76
N ASN A 124 1.34 5.09 -16.94
CA ASN A 124 2.12 5.42 -18.13
C ASN A 124 2.79 6.80 -18.01
N ALA A 125 2.15 7.76 -17.35
CA ALA A 125 2.75 9.06 -17.05
C ALA A 125 3.92 8.88 -16.07
N ILE A 126 3.72 8.14 -14.97
CA ILE A 126 4.78 7.79 -14.01
C ILE A 126 6.00 7.16 -14.72
N ALA A 127 5.77 6.26 -15.68
CA ALA A 127 6.84 5.60 -16.41
C ALA A 127 7.60 6.52 -17.41
N LYS A 128 7.04 7.68 -17.78
CA LYS A 128 7.58 8.56 -18.83
C LYS A 128 8.14 9.87 -18.30
N ARG A 129 7.91 10.19 -17.03
CA ARG A 129 8.24 11.47 -16.40
C ARG A 129 9.43 11.31 -15.47
N LYS A 130 10.04 12.43 -15.07
CA LYS A 130 11.25 12.45 -14.25
C LYS A 130 10.93 12.61 -12.78
N VAL A 131 9.98 13.47 -12.46
CA VAL A 131 9.57 13.74 -11.09
C VAL A 131 8.06 13.62 -10.97
N MET A 132 7.61 13.11 -9.83
CA MET A 132 6.22 13.25 -9.40
C MET A 132 6.19 14.00 -8.08
N THR A 133 5.54 15.16 -8.06
CA THR A 133 5.24 15.91 -6.84
C THR A 133 3.78 15.65 -6.45
N VAL A 134 3.56 15.35 -5.19
CA VAL A 134 2.24 14.98 -4.66
C VAL A 134 1.77 16.08 -3.73
N TYR A 135 0.57 16.58 -4.00
CA TYR A 135 -0.10 17.59 -3.19
C TYR A 135 -1.33 16.99 -2.51
N GLY A 136 -1.49 17.28 -1.22
CA GLY A 136 -2.63 16.84 -0.44
C GLY A 136 -3.82 17.80 -0.48
N GLN A 137 -4.82 17.51 0.34
CA GLN A 137 -6.14 18.15 0.30
C GLN A 137 -6.17 19.67 0.48
N ASN A 138 -5.14 20.26 1.10
CA ASN A 138 -5.05 21.71 1.31
C ASN A 138 -4.02 22.36 0.35
N GLY A 139 -3.58 21.64 -0.69
CA GLY A 139 -2.53 22.07 -1.61
C GLY A 139 -1.12 22.02 -1.02
N GLN A 140 -0.94 21.46 0.19
CA GLN A 140 0.39 21.25 0.76
C GLN A 140 1.14 20.20 -0.04
N GLU A 141 2.42 20.44 -0.30
CA GLU A 141 3.30 19.40 -0.85
C GLU A 141 3.49 18.31 0.22
N VAL A 142 3.19 17.07 -0.16
CA VAL A 142 3.38 15.89 0.67
C VAL A 142 4.78 15.33 0.45
N MET A 143 5.16 15.16 -0.81
CA MET A 143 6.50 14.74 -1.22
C MET A 143 6.74 14.98 -2.70
N ALA A 144 8.01 15.00 -3.10
CA ALA A 144 8.45 14.88 -4.48
C ALA A 144 9.37 13.67 -4.65
N ILE A 145 9.14 12.86 -5.68
CA ILE A 145 9.92 11.64 -5.94
C ILE A 145 10.60 11.66 -7.30
N ASP A 146 11.84 11.17 -7.36
CA ASP A 146 12.53 10.84 -8.61
C ASP A 146 11.95 9.54 -9.18
N LEU A 147 11.49 9.60 -10.43
CA LEU A 147 10.89 8.48 -11.16
C LEU A 147 11.93 7.69 -11.97
N LYS A 148 13.21 8.01 -11.84
CA LYS A 148 14.30 7.25 -12.46
C LYS A 148 14.22 5.78 -12.08
N GLY A 149 14.25 4.91 -13.09
CA GLY A 149 14.18 3.46 -12.90
C GLY A 149 12.78 2.90 -12.72
N THR A 150 11.78 3.73 -12.40
CA THR A 150 10.40 3.29 -12.14
C THR A 150 9.78 2.57 -13.34
N ALA A 151 10.03 3.03 -14.58
CA ALA A 151 9.55 2.35 -15.78
C ALA A 151 10.03 0.88 -15.86
N LYS A 152 11.30 0.63 -15.56
CA LYS A 152 11.85 -0.73 -15.56
C LYS A 152 11.34 -1.53 -14.37
N ALA A 153 11.24 -0.93 -13.19
CA ALA A 153 10.67 -1.59 -12.03
C ALA A 153 9.21 -2.03 -12.26
N LEU A 154 8.39 -1.19 -12.92
CA LEU A 154 7.02 -1.54 -13.32
C LEU A 154 6.97 -2.68 -14.35
N ASP A 155 7.96 -2.78 -15.25
CA ASP A 155 8.06 -3.92 -16.16
C ASP A 155 8.36 -5.22 -15.39
N TYR A 156 9.23 -5.18 -14.38
CA TYR A 156 9.49 -6.33 -13.50
C TYR A 156 8.26 -6.70 -12.66
N ALA A 157 7.51 -5.72 -12.13
CA ALA A 157 6.24 -5.98 -11.45
C ALA A 157 5.24 -6.69 -12.35
N ARG A 158 5.14 -6.28 -13.63
CA ARG A 158 4.29 -6.95 -14.62
C ARG A 158 4.75 -8.39 -14.91
N GLN A 159 6.06 -8.62 -15.03
CA GLN A 159 6.61 -9.97 -15.23
C GLN A 159 6.30 -10.87 -14.04
N CYS A 160 6.55 -10.40 -12.82
CA CYS A 160 6.14 -11.06 -11.58
C CYS A 160 4.65 -11.40 -11.61
N GLN A 161 3.79 -10.45 -11.99
CA GLN A 161 2.35 -10.69 -12.00
C GLN A 161 1.94 -11.77 -13.01
N ASN A 162 2.60 -11.83 -14.17
CA ASN A 162 2.37 -12.87 -15.17
C ASN A 162 2.79 -14.25 -14.65
N GLU A 163 3.87 -14.35 -13.88
CA GLU A 163 4.30 -15.60 -13.24
C GLU A 163 3.27 -16.06 -12.20
N MET A 164 2.75 -15.12 -11.41
CA MET A 164 1.72 -15.42 -10.38
C MET A 164 0.38 -15.87 -10.99
N THR A 165 0.03 -15.37 -12.18
CA THR A 165 -1.26 -15.69 -12.85
C THR A 165 -1.17 -16.79 -13.91
N GLY A 166 0.04 -17.09 -14.42
CA GLY A 166 0.30 -18.09 -15.47
C GLY A 166 1.08 -19.32 -15.01
N GLY A 167 1.40 -19.45 -13.73
CA GLY A 167 2.12 -20.58 -13.13
C GLY A 167 1.23 -21.72 -12.62
N GLY A 168 0.09 -21.97 -13.27
CA GLY A 168 -0.83 -23.10 -13.00
C GLY A 168 -0.71 -24.21 -14.03
#